data_AF-A0A7V9S3R7-F1
#
_entry.id   AF-A0A7V9S3R7-F1
#
_cell.length_a   1.000
_cell.length_b   1.000
_cell.length_c   1.000
_cell.angle_alpha   90.00
_cell.angle_beta   90.00
_cell.angle_gamma   90.00
#
_symmetry.space_group_name_H-M   'P 1'
#
loop_
_entity.id
_entity.type
_entity.pdbx_description
1 polymer ?
#
loop_
_entity_poly.entity_id
_entity_poly.type
_entity_poly.pdbx_seq_one_letter_code
_entity_poly.pdbx_strand_id
1 'polypeptide(L)' 'MQSLSSELKGINPVIHNAGHIRASVILNWIKMYDKRQVQYMAGHKWISSTENYEVQELTGLTDLLTKHHPFS' A
#
# COMPACT_ATOMS: atom_id res chain seq x y z
N MET A 1 21.61 5.22 -18.98
CA MET A 1 20.23 4.73 -18.81
C MET A 1 19.79 5.07 -17.40
N GLN A 2 18.75 5.90 -17.26
CA GLN A 2 18.13 6.15 -15.94
C GLN A 2 17.37 4.89 -15.53
N SER A 3 17.33 4.56 -14.24
CA SER A 3 16.52 3.44 -13.77
C SER A 3 15.05 3.88 -13.72
N LEU A 4 14.12 2.96 -13.96
CA LEU A 4 12.67 3.22 -13.85
C LEU A 4 12.31 3.87 -12.50
N SER A 5 13.01 3.50 -11.43
CA SER A 5 12.84 4.12 -10.11
C SER A 5 13.22 5.60 -10.05
N SER A 6 14.24 6.04 -10.80
CA SER A 6 14.61 7.46 -10.89
C SER A 6 13.58 8.28 -11.68
N GLU A 7 13.00 7.71 -12.73
CA GLU A 7 11.94 8.37 -13.51
C GLU A 7 10.65 8.53 -12.70
N LEU A 8 10.25 7.48 -11.98
CA LEU A 8 9.06 7.51 -11.11
C LEU A 8 9.18 8.54 -9.98
N LYS A 9 10.39 8.74 -9.43
CA LYS A 9 10.67 9.79 -8.46
C LYS A 9 10.52 11.20 -9.04
N GLY A 10 10.81 11.37 -10.33
CA GLY A 10 10.60 12.64 -11.04
C GLY A 10 9.12 12.99 -11.19
N ILE A 11 8.23 12.00 -11.26
CA ILE A 11 6.78 12.19 -11.37
C ILE A 11 6.16 12.43 -9.98
N ASN A 12 6.52 11.58 -9.01
CA ASN A 12 6.02 11.72 -7.64
C ASN A 12 7.16 11.45 -6.64
N PRO A 13 7.67 12.49 -5.95
CA PRO A 13 8.78 12.35 -5.01
C PRO A 13 8.40 11.54 -3.75
N VAL A 14 7.11 11.31 -3.48
CA VAL A 14 6.63 10.44 -2.40
C VAL A 14 6.92 8.96 -2.69
N ILE A 15 7.23 8.60 -3.95
CA ILE A 15 7.59 7.24 -4.32
C ILE A 15 9.04 6.97 -3.93
N HIS A 16 9.22 6.23 -2.84
CA HIS A 16 10.55 5.88 -2.34
C HIS A 16 11.12 4.64 -3.03
N ASN A 17 10.28 3.63 -3.24
CA ASN A 17 10.64 2.34 -3.82
C ASN A 17 9.44 1.65 -4.50
N ALA A 18 9.71 0.60 -5.28
CA ALA A 18 8.68 -0.18 -5.96
C ALA A 18 7.74 -0.94 -4.98
N GLY A 19 8.23 -1.27 -3.78
CA GLY A 19 7.42 -1.88 -2.73
C GLY A 19 6.28 -0.97 -2.26
N HIS A 20 6.50 0.35 -2.22
CA HIS A 20 5.50 1.33 -1.82
C HIS A 20 4.37 1.42 -2.87
N ILE A 21 4.73 1.37 -4.16
CA ILE A 21 3.75 1.27 -5.25
C ILE A 21 2.97 -0.04 -5.14
N ARG A 22 3.67 -1.16 -4.95
CA ARG A 22 3.02 -2.47 -4.80
C ARG A 22 2.02 -2.48 -3.64
N ALA A 23 2.41 -1.93 -2.48
CA ALA A 23 1.53 -1.81 -1.33
C ALA A 23 0.27 -1.01 -1.69
N SER A 24 0.43 0.18 -2.27
CA SER A 24 -0.69 1.03 -2.71
C SER A 24 -1.65 0.31 -3.67
N VAL A 25 -1.13 -0.45 -4.64
CA VAL A 25 -1.97 -1.20 -5.60
C VAL A 25 -2.73 -2.35 -4.92
N ILE A 26 -2.05 -3.18 -4.12
CA ILE A 26 -2.69 -4.31 -3.41
C ILE A 26 -3.84 -3.82 -2.54
N LEU A 27 -3.61 -2.71 -1.88
CA LEU A 27 -4.46 -2.12 -0.88
C LEU A 27 -5.67 -1.42 -1.51
N ASN A 28 -5.49 -0.84 -2.71
CA ASN A 28 -6.60 -0.46 -3.58
C ASN A 28 -7.43 -1.68 -4.02
N TRP A 29 -6.80 -2.81 -4.36
CA TRP A 29 -7.53 -4.03 -4.72
C TRP A 29 -8.31 -4.63 -3.54
N ILE A 30 -7.78 -4.60 -2.32
CA ILE A 30 -8.50 -5.05 -1.11
C ILE A 30 -9.80 -4.25 -0.92
N LYS A 31 -9.82 -2.95 -1.26
CA LYS A 31 -11.04 -2.11 -1.20
C LYS A 31 -12.08 -2.48 -2.27
N MET A 32 -11.67 -3.14 -3.35
CA MET A 32 -12.52 -3.41 -4.53
C MET A 32 -12.93 -4.87 -4.69
N TYR A 33 -12.13 -5.81 -4.20
CA TYR A 33 -12.27 -7.25 -4.44
C TYR A 33 -12.11 -8.07 -3.16
N ASP A 34 -12.57 -9.32 -3.17
CA ASP A 34 -12.39 -10.23 -2.05
C ASP A 34 -10.90 -10.56 -1.81
N LYS A 35 -10.53 -10.73 -0.54
CA LYS A 35 -9.15 -11.03 -0.10
C LYS A 35 -8.52 -12.23 -0.81
N ARG A 36 -9.32 -13.27 -1.12
CA ARG A 36 -8.87 -14.45 -1.88
C ARG A 36 -8.51 -14.10 -3.32
N GLN A 37 -9.28 -13.22 -3.96
CA GLN A 37 -9.00 -12.77 -5.32
C GLN A 37 -7.73 -11.92 -5.34
N VAL A 38 -7.63 -10.96 -4.42
CA VAL A 38 -6.44 -10.12 -4.27
C VAL A 38 -5.19 -10.95 -4.01
N GLN A 39 -5.28 -12.02 -3.21
CA GLN A 39 -4.17 -12.95 -3.01
C GLN A 39 -3.64 -13.53 -4.33
N TYR A 40 -4.53 -13.97 -5.22
CA TYR A 40 -4.13 -14.49 -6.53
C TYR A 40 -3.54 -13.38 -7.41
N MET A 41 -4.14 -12.19 -7.42
CA MET A 41 -3.63 -11.04 -8.17
C MET A 41 -2.25 -10.57 -7.68
N ALA A 42 -2.01 -10.63 -6.38
CA ALA A 42 -0.73 -10.29 -5.78
C ALA A 42 0.30 -11.43 -5.87
N GLY A 43 -0.13 -12.67 -6.18
CA GLY A 43 0.75 -13.85 -6.23
C GLY A 43 1.22 -14.30 -4.84
N HIS A 44 0.43 -14.09 -3.79
CA HIS A 44 0.80 -14.48 -2.43
C HIS A 44 0.50 -15.96 -2.16
N LYS A 45 1.49 -16.67 -1.62
CA LYS A 45 1.35 -18.09 -1.23
C LYS A 45 0.30 -18.28 -0.13
N TRP A 46 0.25 -17.36 0.84
CA TRP A 46 -0.63 -17.43 2.00
C TRP A 46 -1.57 -16.22 2.05
N ILE A 47 -2.79 -16.41 2.54
CA ILE A 47 -3.77 -15.32 2.62
C ILE A 47 -3.35 -14.26 3.65
N SER A 48 -2.69 -14.68 4.72
CA SER A 48 -2.13 -13.80 5.76
C SER A 48 -1.18 -12.75 5.21
N SER A 49 -0.43 -13.07 4.15
CA SER A 49 0.44 -12.11 3.47
C SER A 49 -0.34 -10.96 2.81
N THR A 50 -1.59 -11.20 2.44
CA THR A 50 -2.51 -10.19 1.89
C THR A 50 -3.24 -9.44 2.99
N GLU A 51 -3.66 -10.14 4.06
CA GLU A 51 -4.37 -9.55 5.20
C GLU A 51 -3.52 -8.52 5.96
N ASN A 52 -2.20 -8.71 6.00
CA ASN A 52 -1.30 -7.74 6.64
C ASN A 52 -1.39 -6.33 6.04
N TYR A 53 -1.79 -6.19 4.77
CA TYR A 53 -1.96 -4.88 4.14
C TYR A 53 -3.20 -4.13 4.64
N GLU A 54 -4.24 -4.85 5.08
CA GLU A 54 -5.45 -4.25 5.66
C GLU A 54 -5.18 -3.71 7.07
N VAL A 55 -4.39 -4.44 7.87
CA VAL A 55 -3.95 -4.00 9.19
C VAL A 55 -3.08 -2.74 9.09
N GLN A 56 -2.19 -2.68 8.10
CA GLN A 56 -1.33 -1.51 7.87
C GLN A 56 -2.12 -0.25 7.50
N GLU A 57 -3.20 -0.37 6.72
CA GLU A 57 -4.09 0.77 6.43
C GLU A 57 -4.74 1.32 7.69
N LEU A 58 -5.25 0.44 8.56
CA LEU A 58 -5.88 0.86 9.80
C LEU A 58 -4.89 1.62 10.70
N THR A 59 -3.65 1.13 10.80
CA THR A 59 -2.59 1.84 11.54
C THR A 59 -2.24 3.20 10.92
N GLY A 60 -2.15 3.28 9.59
CA GLY A 60 -1.88 4.54 8.90
C GLY A 60 -3.01 5.55 9.08
N LEU A 61 -4.26 5.09 9.07
CA LEU A 61 -5.43 5.92 9.31
C LEU A 61 -5.46 6.44 10.75
N THR A 62 -5.18 5.61 11.76
CA THR A 62 -5.10 6.04 13.16
C THR A 62 -3.97 7.04 13.39
N ASP A 63 -2.82 6.86 12.74
CA ASP A 63 -1.69 7.78 12.85
C ASP A 63 -2.01 9.14 12.21
N LEU A 64 -2.65 9.13 11.03
CA LEU A 64 -3.14 10.35 10.39
C LEU A 64 -4.19 11.06 11.24
N LEU A 65 -5.12 10.32 11.82
CA LEU A 65 -6.16 10.87 12.68
C LEU A 65 -5.53 11.50 13.93
N THR A 66 -4.59 10.82 14.60
CA THR A 66 -3.86 11.36 15.76
C THR A 66 -3.05 12.60 15.41
N LYS A 67 -2.42 12.64 14.23
CA LYS A 67 -1.63 13.81 13.81
C LYS A 67 -2.47 15.04 13.51
N HIS A 68 -3.71 14.85 13.05
CA HIS A 68 -4.59 15.92 12.57
C HIS A 68 -5.80 16.17 13.46
N HIS A 69 -5.94 15.44 14.57
CA HIS A 69 -7.04 15.64 15.51
C HIS A 69 -6.78 16.92 16.33
N PRO A 70 -7.71 17.88 16.36
CA PRO A 70 -7.49 19.17 17.04
C PRO A 70 -7.45 19.06 18.57
N PHE A 71 -7.79 17.90 19.15
CA PHE A 71 -7.81 17.66 20.60
C PHE A 71 -6.91 16.50 21.06
N SER A 72 -5.95 16.07 20.25
CA SER A 72 -4.91 15.12 20.67
C SER A 72 -3.74 15.82 21.36
#